data_AF-A0A6N2N6L0-F1
#
_entry.id   AF-A0A6N2N6L0-F1
#
_cell.length_a   1.000
_cell.length_b   1.000
_cell.length_c   1.000
_cell.angle_alpha   90.00
_cell.angle_beta   90.00
_cell.angle_gamma   90.00
#
_symmetry.space_group_name_H-M   'P 1'
#
loop_
_entity.id
_entity.type
_entity.pdbx_description
1 polymer ?
#
loop_
_entity_poly.entity_id
_entity_poly.type
_entity_poly.pdbx_seq_one_letter_code
_entity_poly.pdbx_strand_id
1 'polypeptide(L)'
;MEAGVISSKGLDEFQAEIAVLSKVRHRHLVSLLGYSIEGCERILVYEYMPQGALSRHLFLWKSLKLEPLSWKRRLNIALDVARGMEYLHSLAHRSFIHRDLKSSNILLGDDFRAKVSDFGLVKLAPDGQKSLVTRLAGTFGYLAPEYAVTLPSTCWLF
;
A
#
# COMPACT_ATOMS: atom_id res chain seq x y z
N MET A 1 -5.97 18.97 -25.90
CA MET A 1 -5.34 18.14 -24.87
C MET A 1 -5.94 16.76 -25.02
N GLU A 2 -5.20 15.82 -25.60
CA GLU A 2 -5.68 14.44 -25.76
C GLU A 2 -5.72 13.79 -24.38
N ALA A 3 -6.93 13.46 -23.92
CA ALA A 3 -7.12 12.68 -22.72
C ALA A 3 -6.50 11.29 -22.97
N GLY A 4 -5.45 10.95 -22.23
CA GLY A 4 -4.86 9.62 -22.27
C GLY A 4 -5.93 8.59 -21.90
N VAL A 5 -6.18 7.62 -22.77
CA VAL A 5 -7.13 6.55 -22.50
C VAL A 5 -6.67 5.78 -21.28
N ILE A 6 -7.42 5.85 -20.18
CA ILE A 6 -7.17 5.05 -18.98
C ILE A 6 -7.31 3.57 -19.35
N SER A 7 -6.26 2.79 -19.12
CA SER A 7 -6.32 1.33 -19.26
C SER A 7 -7.35 0.73 -18.30
N SER A 8 -8.04 -0.34 -18.70
CA SER A 8 -8.99 -1.06 -17.83
C SER A 8 -8.38 -1.42 -16.47
N LYS A 9 -7.09 -1.81 -16.46
CA LYS A 9 -6.33 -2.10 -15.25
C LYS A 9 -6.22 -0.90 -14.30
N GLY A 10 -5.91 0.28 -14.82
CA GLY A 10 -5.81 1.50 -14.00
C GLY A 10 -7.16 1.92 -13.41
N LEU A 11 -8.25 1.67 -14.14
CA LEU A 11 -9.60 1.91 -13.62
C LEU A 11 -9.95 0.93 -12.49
N ASP A 12 -9.58 -0.34 -12.64
CA ASP A 12 -9.80 -1.37 -11.61
C ASP A 12 -9.02 -1.05 -10.32
N GLU A 13 -7.76 -0.63 -10.43
CA GLU A 13 -6.92 -0.22 -9.29
C GLU A 13 -7.50 1.01 -8.58
N PHE A 14 -7.92 2.02 -9.34
CA PHE A 14 -8.59 3.21 -8.78
C PHE A 14 -9.86 2.87 -8.01
N GLN A 15 -10.73 2.03 -8.57
CA GLN A 15 -11.97 1.62 -7.92
C GLN A 15 -11.69 0.75 -6.67
N ALA A 16 -10.71 -0.15 -6.76
CA ALA A 16 -10.31 -0.99 -5.63
C ALA A 16 -9.82 -0.13 -4.46
N GLU A 17 -9.00 0.88 -4.73
CA GLU A 17 -8.45 1.76 -3.71
C GLU A 17 -9.53 2.56 -2.98
N ILE A 18 -10.49 3.14 -3.70
CA ILE A 18 -11.65 3.83 -3.09
C ILE A 18 -12.48 2.85 -2.26
N ALA A 19 -12.74 1.64 -2.77
CA ALA A 19 -13.57 0.64 -2.11
C ALA A 19 -12.96 0.13 -0.79
N VAL A 20 -11.62 0.13 -0.68
CA VAL A 20 -10.89 -0.25 0.53
C VAL A 20 -10.79 0.94 1.48
N LEU A 21 -10.25 2.08 1.03
CA LEU A 21 -9.98 3.26 1.87
C LEU A 21 -11.24 3.95 2.40
N SER A 22 -12.40 3.71 1.78
CA SER A 22 -13.69 4.11 2.35
C SER A 22 -14.09 3.30 3.60
N LYS A 23 -13.53 2.11 3.80
CA LYS A 23 -13.87 1.17 4.88
C LYS A 23 -12.81 1.06 5.96
N VAL A 24 -11.58 1.44 5.66
CA VAL A 24 -10.43 1.31 6.57
C VAL A 24 -9.93 2.69 6.98
N ARG A 25 -9.74 2.90 8.29
CA ARG A 25 -9.14 4.13 8.83
C ARG A 25 -8.26 3.78 10.01
N HIS A 26 -6.97 4.04 9.88
CA HIS A 26 -5.99 3.73 10.92
C HIS A 26 -4.79 4.66 10.85
N ARG A 27 -4.19 4.98 12.01
CA ARG A 27 -3.08 5.93 12.09
C ARG A 27 -1.80 5.51 11.36
N HIS A 28 -1.67 4.24 11.00
CA HIS A 28 -0.54 3.68 10.24
C HIS A 28 -0.92 3.32 8.80
N LEU A 29 -2.05 3.81 8.30
CA LEU A 29 -2.45 3.75 6.90
C LEU A 29 -2.62 5.19 6.39
N VAL A 30 -2.23 5.45 5.15
CA VAL A 30 -2.43 6.76 4.53
C VAL A 30 -3.92 6.99 4.30
N SER A 31 -4.41 8.13 4.74
CA SER A 31 -5.82 8.50 4.67
C SER A 31 -6.17 9.07 3.30
N LEU A 32 -7.19 8.51 2.64
CA LEU A 32 -7.83 9.13 1.49
C LEU A 32 -8.74 10.26 1.98
N LEU A 33 -8.47 11.48 1.52
CA LEU A 33 -9.27 12.68 1.82
C LEU A 33 -10.44 12.83 0.86
N GLY A 34 -10.26 12.40 -0.40
CA GLY A 34 -11.28 12.46 -1.42
C GLY A 34 -10.81 11.90 -2.76
N TYR A 35 -11.69 11.92 -3.73
CA TYR A 35 -11.40 11.52 -5.10
C TYR A 35 -12.21 12.38 -6.08
N SER A 36 -11.74 12.49 -7.31
CA SER A 36 -12.45 13.14 -8.42
C SER A 36 -12.57 12.19 -9.61
N ILE A 37 -13.74 12.24 -10.25
CA ILE A 37 -14.08 11.49 -11.46
C ILE A 37 -14.67 12.50 -12.45
N GLU A 38 -13.87 12.95 -13.41
CA GLU A 38 -14.31 13.91 -14.42
C GLU A 38 -13.88 13.44 -15.81
N GLY A 39 -14.84 13.06 -16.65
CA GLY A 39 -14.58 12.50 -17.97
C GLY A 39 -13.65 11.28 -17.91
N CYS A 40 -12.48 11.39 -18.53
CA CYS A 40 -11.42 10.38 -18.51
C CYS A 40 -10.44 10.54 -17.35
N GLU A 41 -10.52 11.60 -16.54
CA GLU A 41 -9.61 11.84 -15.43
C GLU A 41 -10.07 11.11 -14.16
N ARG A 42 -9.10 10.55 -13.44
CA ARG A 42 -9.31 9.82 -12.17
C ARG A 42 -8.25 10.30 -11.18
N ILE A 43 -8.68 10.99 -10.12
CA ILE A 43 -7.77 11.62 -9.16
C ILE A 43 -8.09 11.11 -7.76
N LEU A 44 -7.05 10.73 -7.02
CA LEU A 44 -7.12 10.40 -5.60
C LEU A 44 -6.37 11.46 -4.81
N VAL A 45 -6.99 11.96 -3.74
CA VAL A 45 -6.44 13.01 -2.87
C VAL A 45 -6.16 12.39 -1.50
N TYR A 46 -4.89 12.41 -1.09
CA TYR A 46 -4.43 11.83 0.17
C TYR A 46 -3.95 12.91 1.14
N GLU A 47 -3.82 12.52 2.41
CA GLU A 47 -3.00 13.30 3.34
C GLU A 47 -1.55 13.40 2.84
N TYR A 48 -0.96 14.57 3.04
CA TYR A 48 0.41 14.82 2.60
C TYR A 48 1.43 14.23 3.60
N MET A 49 2.41 13.51 3.06
CA MET A 49 3.46 12.84 3.84
C MET A 49 4.81 13.50 3.52
N PRO A 50 5.24 14.49 4.32
CA PRO A 50 6.31 15.43 3.96
C PRO A 50 7.70 14.79 3.83
N GLN A 51 7.97 13.72 4.58
CA GLN A 51 9.25 13.00 4.47
C GLN A 51 9.27 12.03 3.28
N GLY A 52 8.14 11.87 2.58
CA GLY A 52 8.01 11.04 1.39
C GLY A 52 8.19 9.54 1.67
N ALA A 53 8.52 8.79 0.62
CA ALA A 53 8.66 7.34 0.69
C ALA A 53 9.93 6.90 1.44
N LEU A 54 9.80 5.82 2.22
CA LEU A 54 10.90 5.20 2.96
C LEU A 54 12.06 4.77 2.05
N SER A 55 11.78 4.33 0.82
CA SER A 55 12.81 3.97 -0.17
C SER A 55 13.82 5.10 -0.42
N ARG A 56 13.39 6.37 -0.36
CA ARG A 56 14.28 7.53 -0.48
C ARG A 56 15.32 7.58 0.65
N HIS A 57 14.89 7.29 1.87
CA HIS A 57 15.74 7.30 3.07
C HIS A 57 16.62 6.05 3.19
N LEU A 58 16.22 4.93 2.58
CA LEU A 58 17.01 3.69 2.60
C LEU A 58 18.07 3.65 1.49
N PHE A 59 17.71 4.05 0.26
CA PHE A 59 18.55 3.82 -0.91
C PHE A 59 19.11 5.10 -1.53
N LEU A 60 18.40 6.22 -1.39
CA LEU A 60 18.76 7.49 -2.04
C LEU A 60 19.28 8.55 -1.06
N TRP A 61 19.49 8.20 0.21
CA TRP A 61 19.86 9.19 1.24
C TRP A 61 21.15 9.93 0.89
N LYS A 62 22.16 9.25 0.33
CA LYS A 62 23.42 9.87 -0.08
C LYS A 62 23.23 10.89 -1.21
N SER A 63 22.50 10.51 -2.26
CA SER A 63 22.29 11.38 -3.43
C SER A 63 21.39 12.57 -3.11
N LEU A 64 20.41 12.37 -2.22
CA LEU A 64 19.50 13.40 -1.73
C LEU A 64 20.08 14.22 -0.56
N LYS A 65 21.33 13.96 -0.14
CA LYS A 65 21.99 14.61 1.01
C LYS A 65 21.16 14.56 2.30
N LEU A 66 20.47 13.44 2.51
CA LEU A 66 19.69 13.17 3.73
C LEU A 66 20.58 12.47 4.76
N GLU A 67 20.28 12.65 6.03
CA GLU A 67 20.91 11.87 7.09
C GLU A 67 20.40 10.42 7.08
N PRO A 68 21.28 9.42 7.28
CA PRO A 68 20.85 8.03 7.42
C PRO A 68 19.84 7.84 8.55
N LEU A 69 18.86 6.99 8.32
CA LEU A 69 17.97 6.56 9.41
C LEU A 69 18.76 5.80 10.48
N SER A 70 18.73 6.32 11.71
CA SER A 70 19.25 5.62 12.88
C SER A 70 18.51 4.31 13.12
N TRP A 71 19.17 3.38 13.80
CA TRP A 71 18.59 2.06 14.09
C TRP A 71 17.25 2.15 14.83
N LYS A 72 17.15 3.02 15.84
CA LYS A 72 15.92 3.28 16.59
C LYS A 72 14.77 3.73 15.66
N ARG A 73 15.05 4.61 14.69
CA ARG A 73 14.02 5.06 13.73
C ARG A 73 13.57 3.92 12.83
N ARG A 74 14.48 3.09 12.35
CA ARG A 74 14.15 1.91 11.53
C ARG A 74 13.23 0.95 12.28
N LEU A 75 13.52 0.67 13.56
CA LEU A 75 12.67 -0.18 14.40
C LEU A 75 11.28 0.42 14.60
N ASN A 76 11.18 1.73 14.86
CA ASN A 76 9.89 2.41 15.01
C ASN A 76 9.07 2.36 13.70
N ILE A 77 9.70 2.57 12.56
CA ILE A 77 9.05 2.47 11.23
C ILE A 77 8.55 1.04 11.00
N ALA A 78 9.37 0.02 11.28
CA ALA A 78 8.96 -1.37 11.14
C ALA A 78 7.75 -1.72 12.03
N LEU A 79 7.76 -1.25 13.28
CA LEU A 79 6.65 -1.43 14.22
C LEU A 79 5.36 -0.75 13.72
N ASP A 80 5.47 0.47 13.18
CA ASP A 80 4.34 1.21 12.63
C ASP A 80 3.72 0.50 11.43
N VAL A 81 4.55 0.00 10.52
CA VAL A 81 4.11 -0.79 9.37
C VAL A 81 3.43 -2.07 9.83
N ALA A 82 4.01 -2.79 10.79
CA ALA A 82 3.42 -4.02 11.34
C ALA A 82 2.02 -3.76 11.95
N ARG A 83 1.85 -2.67 12.70
CA ARG A 83 0.54 -2.25 13.24
C ARG A 83 -0.46 -1.88 12.14
N GLY A 84 0.00 -1.24 11.06
CA GLY A 84 -0.84 -0.97 9.89
C GLY A 84 -1.35 -2.24 9.22
N MET A 85 -0.46 -3.21 9.03
CA MET A 85 -0.78 -4.51 8.42
C MET A 85 -1.67 -5.38 9.32
N GLU A 86 -1.39 -5.44 10.62
CA GLU A 86 -2.24 -6.13 11.60
C GLU A 86 -3.68 -5.60 11.54
N TYR A 87 -3.83 -4.28 11.46
CA TYR A 87 -5.15 -3.68 11.34
C TYR A 87 -5.87 -4.10 10.05
N LEU A 88 -5.19 -4.05 8.90
CA LEU A 88 -5.77 -4.50 7.61
C LEU A 88 -6.16 -5.97 7.62
N HIS A 89 -5.38 -6.81 8.31
CA HIS A 89 -5.53 -8.26 8.27
C HIS A 89 -6.58 -8.76 9.25
N SER A 90 -6.63 -8.20 10.45
CA SER A 90 -7.33 -8.84 11.58
C SER A 90 -8.34 -7.94 12.29
N LEU A 91 -8.16 -6.62 12.26
CA LEU A 91 -8.95 -5.69 13.08
C LEU A 91 -9.93 -4.85 12.27
N ALA A 92 -9.76 -4.77 10.97
CA ALA A 92 -10.79 -4.26 10.08
C ALA A 92 -12.00 -5.20 10.08
N HIS A 93 -13.19 -4.66 9.82
CA HIS A 93 -14.43 -5.45 9.75
C HIS A 93 -14.36 -6.59 8.73
N ARG A 94 -13.44 -6.50 7.77
CA ARG A 94 -13.10 -7.56 6.83
C ARG A 94 -11.59 -7.64 6.67
N SER A 95 -11.05 -8.83 6.36
CA SER A 95 -9.62 -9.01 6.13
C SER A 95 -9.22 -8.57 4.72
N PHE A 96 -8.23 -7.68 4.63
CA PHE A 96 -7.72 -7.15 3.36
C PHE A 96 -6.26 -7.53 3.15
N ILE A 97 -5.92 -8.11 2.00
CA ILE A 97 -4.55 -8.45 1.61
C ILE A 97 -4.00 -7.32 0.73
N HIS A 98 -2.92 -6.66 1.14
CA HIS A 98 -2.36 -5.51 0.41
C HIS A 98 -1.70 -5.87 -0.92
N ARG A 99 -0.95 -6.98 -0.96
CA ARG A 99 -0.23 -7.53 -2.14
C ARG A 99 0.89 -6.68 -2.76
N ASP A 100 1.16 -5.48 -2.27
CA ASP A 100 2.27 -4.64 -2.78
C ASP A 100 2.98 -3.85 -1.66
N LEU A 101 3.20 -4.53 -0.53
CA LEU A 101 3.94 -3.94 0.58
C LEU A 101 5.44 -3.89 0.23
N LYS A 102 5.95 -2.66 0.06
CA LYS A 102 7.36 -2.39 -0.27
C LYS A 102 7.77 -1.03 0.26
N SER A 103 9.08 -0.79 0.31
CA SER A 103 9.63 0.47 0.86
C SER A 103 9.20 1.75 0.12
N SER A 104 8.78 1.68 -1.15
CA SER A 104 8.21 2.84 -1.86
C SER A 104 6.77 3.14 -1.48
N ASN A 105 6.06 2.16 -0.90
CA ASN A 105 4.64 2.24 -0.51
C ASN A 105 4.51 2.44 1.01
N ILE A 106 5.59 2.87 1.65
CA ILE A 106 5.61 3.29 3.06
C ILE A 106 5.99 4.76 3.06
N LEU A 107 5.05 5.62 3.45
CA LEU A 107 5.24 7.06 3.50
C LEU A 107 5.51 7.52 4.94
N LEU A 108 6.35 8.54 5.08
CA LEU A 108 6.82 9.05 6.36
C LEU A 108 6.28 10.45 6.64
N GLY A 109 5.72 10.64 7.84
CA GLY A 109 5.32 11.95 8.37
C GLY A 109 6.51 12.76 8.87
N ASP A 110 6.28 14.00 9.29
CA ASP A 110 7.34 14.89 9.82
C ASP A 110 8.06 14.32 11.04
N ASP A 111 7.33 13.56 11.86
CA ASP A 111 7.84 12.85 13.03
C ASP A 111 8.42 11.47 12.70
N PHE A 112 8.56 11.14 11.40
CA PHE A 112 9.01 9.87 10.88
C PHE A 112 8.16 8.67 11.32
N ARG A 113 6.90 8.92 11.68
CA ARG A 113 5.90 7.86 11.83
C ARG A 113 5.51 7.35 10.46
N ALA A 114 5.44 6.04 10.32
CA ALA A 114 5.19 5.39 9.05
C ALA A 114 3.71 5.14 8.82
N LYS A 115 3.29 5.30 7.55
CA LYS A 115 1.97 4.92 7.07
C LYS A 115 2.10 4.11 5.79
N VAL A 116 1.35 3.02 5.70
CA VAL A 116 1.25 2.18 4.49
C VAL A 116 0.34 2.87 3.47
N SER A 117 0.76 2.89 2.21
CA SER A 117 0.08 3.55 1.08
C SER A 117 -0.12 2.62 -0.11
N ASP A 118 -0.76 3.11 -1.17
CA ASP A 118 -0.94 2.43 -2.47
C ASP A 118 -1.79 1.16 -2.37
N PHE A 119 -3.10 1.39 -2.28
CA PHE A 119 -4.09 0.32 -2.05
C PHE A 119 -4.70 -0.23 -3.35
N GLY A 120 -4.20 0.19 -4.52
CA GLY A 120 -4.75 -0.20 -5.82
C GLY A 120 -4.75 -1.72 -6.07
N LEU A 121 -3.81 -2.45 -5.46
CA LEU A 121 -3.74 -3.91 -5.54
C LEU A 121 -4.40 -4.63 -4.37
N VAL A 122 -5.00 -3.95 -3.40
CA VAL A 122 -5.59 -4.61 -2.24
C VAL A 122 -6.78 -5.48 -2.66
N LYS A 123 -6.90 -6.65 -2.02
CA LYS A 123 -8.04 -7.55 -2.21
C LYS A 123 -8.65 -7.96 -0.87
N LEU A 124 -9.96 -8.16 -0.90
CA LEU A 124 -10.69 -8.73 0.23
C LEU A 124 -10.43 -10.24 0.28
N ALA A 125 -10.02 -10.74 1.45
CA ALA A 125 -9.98 -12.18 1.70
C ALA A 125 -11.41 -12.69 1.96
N PRO A 126 -11.78 -13.89 1.46
CA PRO A 126 -13.10 -14.48 1.73
C PRO A 126 -13.30 -14.70 3.24
N ASP A 127 -14.56 -14.60 3.71
CA ASP A 127 -14.88 -14.73 5.13
C ASP A 127 -14.37 -16.06 5.71
N GLY A 128 -13.62 -15.99 6.81
CA GLY A 128 -13.01 -17.14 7.47
C GLY A 128 -11.75 -17.70 6.79
N GLN A 129 -11.30 -17.15 5.65
CA GLN A 129 -10.09 -17.56 4.96
C GLN A 129 -8.94 -16.57 5.19
N LYS A 130 -7.73 -17.11 5.39
CA LYS A 130 -6.49 -16.32 5.49
C LYS A 130 -5.75 -16.17 4.17
N SER A 131 -6.34 -16.68 3.08
CA SER A 131 -5.76 -16.61 1.75
C SER A 131 -6.79 -16.36 0.67
N LEU A 132 -6.29 -15.88 -0.46
CA LEU A 132 -7.06 -15.67 -1.67
C LEU A 132 -6.32 -16.26 -2.86
N VAL A 133 -7.05 -17.02 -3.67
CA VAL A 133 -6.59 -17.43 -5.00
C VAL A 133 -6.86 -16.28 -5.96
N THR A 134 -5.80 -15.70 -6.53
CA THR A 134 -5.90 -14.53 -7.43
C THR A 134 -4.83 -14.59 -8.49
N ARG A 135 -5.03 -13.87 -9.62
CA ARG A 135 -3.94 -13.60 -10.58
C ARG A 135 -2.76 -12.97 -9.84
N LEU A 136 -1.55 -13.35 -10.25
CA LEU A 136 -0.29 -12.81 -9.74
C LEU A 136 -0.24 -11.29 -9.93
N ALA A 137 -0.01 -10.56 -8.84
CA ALA A 137 0.16 -9.11 -8.85
C ALA A 137 1.04 -8.67 -7.68
N GLY A 138 1.81 -7.60 -7.87
CA GLY A 138 2.74 -7.05 -6.87
C GLY A 138 4.15 -6.91 -7.44
N THR A 139 5.07 -6.44 -6.60
CA THR A 139 6.43 -6.11 -7.03
C THR A 139 7.39 -7.30 -6.91
N PHE A 140 8.08 -7.64 -8.01
CA PHE A 140 9.09 -8.70 -8.02
C PHE A 140 10.16 -8.45 -6.95
N GLY A 141 10.56 -9.52 -6.24
CA GLY A 141 11.46 -9.45 -5.08
C GLY A 141 10.76 -9.19 -3.74
N TYR A 142 9.49 -8.77 -3.74
CA TYR A 142 8.64 -8.63 -2.54
C TYR A 142 7.52 -9.69 -2.49
N LEU A 143 7.32 -10.44 -3.57
CA LEU A 143 6.32 -11.51 -3.63
C LEU A 143 6.74 -12.69 -2.76
N ALA A 144 5.80 -13.22 -1.99
CA ALA A 144 5.99 -14.46 -1.25
C ALA A 144 6.21 -15.63 -2.24
N PRO A 145 7.15 -16.56 -1.96
CA PRO A 145 7.53 -17.61 -2.90
C PRO A 145 6.35 -18.54 -3.26
N GLU A 146 5.50 -18.87 -2.30
CA GLU A 146 4.30 -19.68 -2.52
C GLU A 146 3.28 -18.99 -3.45
N TYR A 147 3.21 -17.66 -3.41
CA TYR A 147 2.37 -16.88 -4.31
C TYR A 147 2.97 -16.79 -5.72
N ALA A 148 4.29 -16.79 -5.86
CA ALA A 148 4.96 -16.76 -7.15
C ALA A 148 4.95 -18.12 -7.89
N VAL A 149 4.80 -19.24 -7.17
CA VAL A 149 5.00 -20.59 -7.72
C VAL A 149 3.70 -21.37 -7.97
N THR A 150 2.59 -21.06 -7.28
CA THR A 150 1.31 -21.78 -7.47
C THR A 150 0.47 -21.18 -8.61
N LEU A 151 -0.13 -22.03 -9.45
CA LEU A 151 -1.18 -21.65 -10.41
C LEU A 151 -2.44 -22.50 -10.16
N PRO A 152 -3.57 -21.88 -9.75
CA PRO A 152 -3.74 -20.45 -9.48
C PRO A 152 -3.05 -19.99 -8.17
N SER A 153 -2.53 -18.76 -8.16
CA SER A 153 -1.62 -18.26 -7.12
C SER A 153 -2.33 -17.94 -5.81
N THR A 154 -1.86 -18.55 -4.71
CA THR A 154 -2.46 -18.38 -3.38
C THR A 154 -1.70 -17.31 -2.60
N CYS A 155 -2.37 -16.22 -2.26
CA CYS A 155 -1.80 -15.11 -1.48
C CYS A 155 -2.33 -15.19 -0.03
N TRP A 156 -1.43 -15.24 0.95
CA TRP A 156 -1.79 -15.27 2.39
C TRP A 156 -1.73 -13.88 3.01
N LEU A 157 -2.50 -13.67 4.07
CA LEU A 157 -2.32 -12.56 5.01
C LEU A 157 -0.98 -12.78 5.74
N PHE A 158 0.01 -11.92 5.51
CA PHE A 158 1.25 -11.86 6.29
C PHE A 158 1.23 -10.73 7.31
#